data_AF-A0A2D9Y281-F1
#
_entry.id   AF-A0A2D9Y281-F1
#
_cell.length_a   1.000
_cell.length_b   1.000
_cell.length_c   1.000
_cell.angle_alpha   90.00
_cell.angle_beta   90.00
_cell.angle_gamma   90.00
#
_symmetry.space_group_name_H-M   'P 1'
#
loop_
_entity.id
_entity.type
_entity.pdbx_description
1 polymer ?
#
loop_
_entity_poly.entity_id
_entity_poly.type
_entity_poly.pdbx_seq_one_letter_code
_entity_poly.pdbx_strand_id
1 'polypeptide(L)' 'MENTKDLITKINILTTKIETEYPELYTFIDEQPITIPALDHPDADSKALKDYLQSLEQLLQHHLETHKS' A
#
# COMPACT_ATOMS: atom_id res chain seq x y z
N MET A 1 1.29 4.75 20.82
CA MET A 1 0.11 4.71 19.94
C MET A 1 0.64 4.86 18.53
N GLU A 2 0.61 3.80 17.72
CA GLU A 2 0.92 3.93 16.29
C GLU A 2 -0.17 4.85 15.69
N ASN A 3 0.24 6.02 15.23
CA ASN A 3 -0.71 7.00 14.69
C ASN A 3 -1.16 6.53 13.31
N THR A 4 -2.46 6.58 13.05
CA THR A 4 -3.08 6.32 11.74
C THR A 4 -2.38 7.09 10.61
N LYS A 5 -1.87 8.29 10.91
CA LYS A 5 -1.05 9.10 10.01
C LYS A 5 0.26 8.44 9.56
N ASP A 6 0.91 7.67 10.43
CA ASP A 6 2.13 6.92 10.09
C ASP A 6 1.83 5.81 9.08
N LEU A 7 0.72 5.08 9.30
CA LEU A 7 0.25 4.05 8.37
C LEU A 7 -0.08 4.64 7.00
N ILE A 8 -0.83 5.75 6.97
CA ILE A 8 -1.17 6.46 5.72
C ILE A 8 0.10 6.91 4.99
N THR A 9 1.08 7.45 5.72
CA THR A 9 2.36 7.86 5.15
C THR A 9 3.11 6.67 4.54
N LYS A 10 3.19 5.55 5.26
CA LYS A 10 3.84 4.33 4.78
C LYS A 10 3.17 3.75 3.55
N ILE A 11 1.84 3.67 3.57
CA ILE A 11 1.05 3.23 2.43
C ILE A 11 1.39 4.10 1.23
N ASN A 12 1.30 5.43 1.37
CA ASN A 12 1.54 6.36 0.27
C ASN A 12 2.96 6.24 -0.30
N ILE A 13 3.98 6.11 0.57
CA ILE A 13 5.36 5.88 0.15
C ILE A 13 5.48 4.57 -0.62
N LEU A 14 4.87 3.48 -0.11
CA LEU A 14 4.95 2.18 -0.76
C LEU A 14 4.22 2.19 -2.11
N THR A 15 3.03 2.77 -2.19
CA THR A 15 2.26 2.87 -3.44
C THR A 15 2.99 3.72 -4.48
N THR A 16 3.58 4.85 -4.06
CA THR A 16 4.39 5.70 -4.95
C THR A 16 5.63 4.95 -5.44
N LYS A 17 6.30 4.20 -4.54
CA LYS A 17 7.44 3.36 -4.90
C LYS A 17 7.04 2.29 -5.92
N ILE A 18 5.89 1.65 -5.73
CA ILE A 18 5.36 0.67 -6.66
C ILE A 18 5.02 1.32 -8.00
N GLU A 19 4.36 2.47 -8.03
CA GLU A 19 4.05 3.19 -9.27
C GLU A 19 5.30 3.57 -10.06
N THR A 20 6.36 3.98 -9.37
CA THR A 20 7.58 4.52 -9.99
C THR A 20 8.61 3.46 -10.34
N GLU A 21 8.83 2.47 -9.46
CA GLU A 21 9.85 1.43 -9.65
C GLU A 21 9.27 0.12 -10.17
N TYR A 22 7.99 -0.18 -9.88
CA TYR A 22 7.34 -1.45 -10.21
C TYR A 22 5.95 -1.23 -10.86
N PRO A 23 5.85 -0.48 -11.97
CA PRO A 23 4.58 -0.12 -12.59
C PRO A 23 3.73 -1.34 -12.99
N GLU A 24 4.36 -2.50 -13.19
CA GLU A 24 3.67 -3.77 -13.42
C GLU A 24 2.81 -4.22 -12.23
N LEU A 25 3.26 -3.94 -11.00
CA LEU A 25 2.50 -4.24 -9.78
C LEU A 25 1.34 -3.27 -9.58
N TYR A 26 1.44 -2.06 -10.14
CA TYR A 26 0.38 -1.07 -10.04
C TYR A 26 -0.92 -1.52 -10.74
N THR A 27 -0.81 -2.32 -11.81
CA THR A 27 -1.98 -2.97 -12.43
C THR A 27 -2.77 -3.84 -11.44
N PHE A 28 -2.10 -4.52 -10.52
CA PHE A 28 -2.76 -5.35 -9.50
C PHE A 28 -3.38 -4.50 -8.37
N ILE A 29 -2.90 -3.27 -8.19
CA ILE A 29 -3.43 -2.32 -7.21
C ILE A 29 -4.68 -1.60 -7.76
N ASP A 30 -4.70 -1.25 -9.05
CA ASP A 30 -5.84 -0.59 -9.71
C ASP A 30 -7.13 -1.43 -9.67
N GLU A 31 -7.01 -2.76 -9.69
CA GLU A 31 -8.14 -3.69 -9.52
C GLU A 31 -8.76 -3.66 -8.10
N GLN A 32 -8.05 -3.07 -7.12
CA GLN A 32 -8.57 -2.80 -5.78
C GLN A 32 -8.61 -1.30 -5.55
N PRO A 33 -9.70 -0.60 -5.91
CA PRO A 33 -9.86 0.82 -5.64
C PRO A 33 -10.12 1.01 -4.14
N ILE A 34 -9.09 0.86 -3.31
CA ILE A 34 -9.01 1.60 -2.06
C ILE A 34 -8.62 2.99 -2.51
N THR A 35 -9.66 3.73 -2.95
CA THR A 35 -9.61 5.16 -3.09
C THR A 35 -8.84 5.70 -1.89
N ILE A 36 -8.02 6.71 -2.11
CA ILE A 36 -7.25 7.40 -1.09
C ILE A 36 -8.09 8.60 -0.56
N PRO A 37 -9.32 8.49 0.00
CA PRO A 37 -9.89 9.56 0.80
C PRO A 37 -9.49 9.43 2.27
N ALA A 38 -8.58 8.51 2.65
CA ALA A 38 -8.10 8.36 4.03
C ALA A 38 -7.36 9.60 4.56
N LEU A 39 -6.91 10.50 3.68
CA LEU A 39 -6.35 11.80 4.07
C LEU A 39 -7.43 12.78 4.57
N ASP A 40 -8.65 12.69 4.06
CA ASP A 40 -9.76 13.57 4.43
C ASP A 40 -10.62 12.92 5.53
N HIS A 41 -10.74 11.59 5.53
CA HIS A 41 -11.49 10.82 6.51
C HIS A 41 -10.55 9.95 7.37
N PRO A 42 -10.08 10.44 8.54
CA PRO A 42 -9.31 9.65 9.50
C PRO A 42 -10.12 8.53 10.19
N ASP A 43 -11.39 8.36 9.83
CA ASP A 43 -12.26 7.27 10.30
C ASP A 43 -11.96 5.93 9.60
N ALA A 44 -10.99 5.89 8.68
CA ALA A 44 -10.46 4.64 8.18
C ALA A 44 -9.91 3.83 9.36
N ASP A 45 -10.59 2.71 9.65
CA ASP A 45 -10.25 1.82 10.74
C ASP A 45 -8.76 1.49 10.68
N SER A 46 -8.00 1.81 11.74
CA SER A 46 -6.55 1.59 11.80
C SER A 46 -6.18 0.14 11.45
N LYS A 47 -7.10 -0.81 11.66
CA LYS A 47 -6.94 -2.20 11.24
C LYS A 47 -6.98 -2.35 9.72
N ALA A 48 -7.92 -1.70 9.03
CA ALA A 48 -8.02 -1.74 7.57
C ALA A 48 -6.77 -1.13 6.91
N LEU A 49 -6.24 -0.04 7.46
CA LEU A 49 -4.99 0.56 6.98
C LEU A 49 -3.77 -0.35 7.20
N LYS A 50 -3.68 -1.02 8.36
CA LYS A 50 -2.62 -2.02 8.60
C LYS A 50 -2.72 -3.20 7.64
N ASP A 51 -3.93 -3.72 7.43
CA ASP A 51 -4.19 -4.85 6.54
C ASP A 51 -3.82 -4.52 5.08
N TYR A 52 -4.14 -3.30 4.65
CA TYR A 52 -3.77 -2.80 3.33
C TYR A 52 -2.25 -2.62 3.19
N LEU A 53 -1.59 -2.00 4.16
CA LEU A 53 -0.13 -1.84 4.16
C LEU A 53 0.56 -3.21 4.06
N GLN A 54 0.11 -4.17 4.87
CA GLN A 54 0.66 -5.53 4.86
C GLN A 54 0.46 -6.21 3.51
N SER A 55 -0.70 -6.02 2.88
CA SER A 55 -0.98 -6.58 1.55
C SER A 55 -0.05 -6.00 0.48
N LEU A 56 0.19 -4.68 0.51
CA LEU A 56 1.13 -4.02 -0.41
C LEU A 56 2.58 -4.48 -0.17
N GLU A 57 3.01 -4.63 1.08
CA GLU A 57 4.34 -5.15 1.42
C GLU A 57 4.52 -6.58 0.93
N GLN A 58 3.51 -7.44 1.12
CA GLN A 58 3.51 -8.82 0.61
C GLN A 58 3.58 -8.85 -0.92
N LEU A 59 2.79 -8.03 -1.62
CA LEU A 59 2.82 -7.94 -3.08
C LEU A 59 4.24 -7.59 -3.58
N LEU A 60 4.86 -6.57 -2.98
CA LEU A 60 6.21 -6.15 -3.33
C LEU A 60 7.25 -7.25 -3.01
N GLN A 61 7.14 -7.89 -1.84
CA GLN A 61 8.03 -9.00 -1.47
C GLN A 61 7.93 -10.16 -2.45
N HIS A 62 6.71 -10.63 -2.76
CA HIS A 62 6.50 -11.72 -3.70
C HIS A 62 7.10 -11.42 -5.07
N HIS A 63 6.94 -10.18 -5.55
CA HIS A 63 7.54 -9.75 -6.80
C HIS A 63 9.07 -9.77 -6.72
N LEU A 64 9.67 -9.20 -5.67
CA LEU A 64 11.12 -9.21 -5.47
C LEU A 64 11.68 -10.62 -5.36
N GLU A 65 10.97 -11.55 -4.74
CA GLU A 65 11.36 -12.96 -4.65
C GLU A 65 11.27 -13.66 -6.01
N THR A 66 10.23 -13.38 -6.78
CA THR A 66 10.00 -13.98 -8.11
C THR A 66 10.99 -13.45 -9.16
N HIS A 67 11.33 -12.16 -9.10
CA HIS A 67 12.27 -11.51 -10.02
C HIS A 67 13.75 -11.72 -9.67
N LYS A 68 14.07 -12.32 -8.52
CA LYS A 68 15.46 -12.61 -8.11
C LYS A 68 15.98 -13.98 -8.58
N SER A 69 15.23 -14.68 -9.45
CA SER A 69 15.65 -15.98 -10.04
C SER A 69 16.39 -15.81 -11.37
#